data_AF-A0A938B4D1-F1
#
_entry.id   AF-A0A938B4D1-F1
#
_cell.length_a   1.000
_cell.length_b   1.000
_cell.length_c   1.000
_cell.angle_alpha   90.00
_cell.angle_beta   90.00
_cell.angle_gamma   90.00
#
_symmetry.space_group_name_H-M   'P 1'
#
loop_
_entity.id
_entity.type
_entity.pdbx_description
1 polymer ?
#
loop_
_entity_poly.entity_id
_entity_poly.type
_entity_poly.pdbx_seq_one_letter_code
_entity_poly.pdbx_strand_id
1 'polypeptide(L)' 'MAEAQRQYGTFEASELFCQRCRQSRPVRKHLLLVLPTGNKYDYRCAVCATSVGSKMDENSSDFQTLMTGAPPRP' A
#
# COMPACT_ATOMS: atom_id res chain seq x y z
N MET A 1 -14.03 12.90 20.63
CA MET A 1 -13.15 11.76 20.95
C MET A 1 -13.59 10.56 20.11
N ALA A 2 -12.98 10.31 18.96
CA ALA A 2 -13.27 9.13 18.13
C ALA A 2 -12.06 8.78 17.23
N GLU A 3 -10.88 8.69 17.84
CA GLU A 3 -9.66 8.21 17.17
C GLU A 3 -9.22 6.91 17.84
N ALA A 4 -9.99 5.85 17.63
CA ALA A 4 -9.56 4.50 17.95
C ALA A 4 -10.28 3.52 17.02
N GLN A 5 -9.54 2.54 16.51
CA GLN A 5 -10.01 1.39 15.72
C GLN A 5 -10.29 1.62 14.22
N ARG A 6 -9.22 1.87 13.45
CA ARG A 6 -8.98 1.10 12.21
C ARG A 6 -7.54 0.58 12.10
N GLN A 7 -6.86 0.34 13.22
CA GLN A 7 -5.47 -0.15 13.24
C GLN A 7 -5.32 -1.64 12.85
N TYR A 8 -6.41 -2.33 12.50
CA TYR A 8 -6.43 -3.74 12.11
C TYR A 8 -6.96 -3.97 10.68
N GLY A 9 -7.10 -2.92 9.86
CA GLY A 9 -7.84 -2.98 8.59
C GLY A 9 -7.11 -3.66 7.42
N THR A 10 -5.81 -3.91 7.52
CA THR A 10 -5.05 -4.47 6.39
C THR A 10 -3.82 -5.22 6.91
N PHE A 11 -3.81 -6.55 6.80
CA PHE A 11 -2.59 -7.33 6.98
C PHE A 11 -1.68 -7.04 5.80
N GLU A 12 -0.75 -6.11 5.99
CA GLU A 12 0.26 -5.80 5.00
C GLU A 12 1.47 -6.69 5.25
N ALA A 13 1.97 -7.35 4.20
CA ALA A 13 3.20 -8.10 4.28
C ALA A 13 4.32 -7.13 4.68
N SER A 14 4.71 -7.15 5.95
CA SER A 14 5.75 -6.29 6.49
C SER A 14 7.14 -6.85 6.21
N GLU A 15 7.23 -8.16 5.93
CA GLU A 15 8.46 -8.85 5.59
C GLU A 15 8.25 -9.74 4.36
N LEU A 16 9.12 -9.62 3.35
CA LEU A 16 9.14 -10.52 2.20
C LEU A 16 10.58 -10.94 1.91
N PHE A 17 10.72 -12.09 1.25
CA PHE A 17 12.01 -12.56 0.80
C PHE A 17 12.52 -11.68 -0.36
N CYS A 18 13.64 -11.00 -0.15
CA CYS A 18 14.28 -10.23 -1.20
C CYS A 18 15.33 -11.08 -1.92
N GLN A 19 15.17 -11.28 -3.23
CA GLN A 19 16.12 -12.05 -4.06
C GLN A 19 17.54 -11.45 -4.08
N ARG A 20 17.69 -10.14 -3.87
CA ARG A 20 19.01 -9.48 -3.81
C ARG A 20 19.69 -9.61 -2.45
N CYS A 21 18.93 -9.49 -1.36
CA CYS A 21 19.47 -9.65 0.00
C CYS A 21 19.54 -11.12 0.43
N ARG A 22 18.87 -12.03 -0.31
CA ARG A 22 18.74 -13.48 -0.03
C ARG A 22 18.26 -13.78 1.39
N GLN A 23 17.47 -12.89 1.96
CA GLN A 23 16.95 -12.97 3.32
C GLN A 23 15.55 -12.33 3.37
N SER A 24 14.74 -12.76 4.35
CA SER A 24 13.52 -12.06 4.74
C SER A 24 13.89 -10.66 5.22
N ARG A 25 13.35 -9.65 4.56
CA ARG A 25 13.64 -8.25 4.87
C ARG A 25 12.35 -7.47 5.00
N PRO A 26 12.35 -6.41 5.83
CA PRO A 26 11.21 -5.54 5.94
C PRO A 26 10.94 -4.87 4.58
N VAL A 27 9.68 -4.82 4.19
CA VAL A 27 9.24 -4.19 2.95
C VAL A 27 8.37 -2.99 3.23
N ARG A 28 8.44 -2.01 2.33
CA ARG A 28 7.60 -0.82 2.34
C ARG A 28 6.67 -0.90 1.15
N LYS A 29 5.38 -0.68 1.40
CA LYS A 29 4.38 -0.57 0.36
C LYS A 29 4.39 0.86 -0.19
N HIS A 30 4.51 0.99 -1.49
CA HIS A 30 4.46 2.27 -2.19
C HIS A 30 3.28 2.25 -3.16
N LEU A 31 2.42 3.26 -3.05
CA LEU A 31 1.34 3.47 -4.01
C LEU A 31 1.97 3.88 -5.35
N LEU A 32 1.79 3.02 -6.35
CA LEU A 32 2.35 3.19 -7.69
C LEU A 32 1.36 3.93 -8.59
N LEU A 33 0.11 3.47 -8.60
CA LEU A 33 -0.95 4.06 -9.41
C LEU A 33 -2.29 4.00 -8.68
N VAL A 34 -3.06 5.07 -8.82
CA VAL A 34 -4.45 5.16 -8.37
C VAL A 34 -5.32 5.05 -9.62
N LEU A 35 -6.15 4.01 -9.71
CA LEU A 35 -7.04 3.77 -10.84
C LEU A 35 -8.52 3.83 -10.39
N PRO A 36 -9.47 4.08 -11.31
CA PRO A 36 -10.89 4.06 -10.99
C PRO A 36 -11.39 2.72 -10.43
N THR A 37 -10.71 1.62 -10.76
CA THR A 37 -11.03 0.25 -10.33
C THR A 37 -10.28 -0.17 -9.07
N GLY A 38 -9.33 0.62 -8.59
CA GLY A 38 -8.49 0.25 -7.46
C GLY A 38 -7.09 0.86 -7.49
N ASN A 39 -6.35 0.64 -6.41
CA ASN A 39 -5.00 1.14 -6.21
C ASN A 39 -3.97 0.05 -6.45
N LYS A 40 -2.96 0.33 -7.28
CA LYS A 40 -1.79 -0.52 -7.48
C LYS A 40 -0.67 -0.08 -6.57
N TYR A 41 -0.12 -1.02 -5.82
CA TYR A 41 1.00 -0.83 -4.92
C TYR A 41 2.19 -1.72 -5.28
N ASP A 42 3.40 -1.22 -5.05
CA ASP A 42 4.66 -1.95 -5.11
C ASP A 42 5.14 -2.25 -3.70
N TYR A 43 5.57 -3.48 -3.44
CA TYR A 43 6.35 -3.81 -2.26
C TYR A 43 7.82 -3.70 -2.60
N ARG A 44 8.51 -2.79 -1.91
CA ARG A 44 9.95 -2.61 -2.06
C ARG A 44 10.68 -2.99 -0.80
N CYS A 45 11.79 -3.70 -0.94
CA CYS A 45 12.68 -3.95 0.19
C CYS A 45 13.17 -2.62 0.78
N ALA A 46 13.05 -2.44 2.09
CA ALA A 46 13.44 -1.20 2.77
C ALA A 46 14.96 -0.93 2.70
N VAL A 47 15.77 -1.94 2.39
CA VAL A 47 17.24 -1.85 2.35
C VAL A 47 17.76 -1.61 0.94
N CYS A 48 17.31 -2.40 -0.04
CA CYS A 48 17.84 -2.35 -1.40
C CYS A 48 16.87 -1.74 -2.43
N ALA A 49 15.70 -1.26 -1.98
CA ALA A 49 14.64 -0.65 -2.79
C ALA A 49 14.14 -1.50 -3.96
N THR A 50 14.45 -2.80 -3.96
CA THR A 50 14.08 -3.71 -5.05
C THR A 50 12.63 -4.10 -4.92
N SER A 51 11.89 -4.06 -6.02
CA SER A 51 10.51 -4.56 -6.08
C SER A 51 10.53 -6.06 -5.82
N VAL A 52 9.88 -6.46 -4.73
CA VAL A 52 9.76 -7.86 -4.30
C VAL A 52 8.36 -8.41 -4.56
N GLY A 53 7.41 -7.55 -4.94
CA GLY A 53 6.06 -7.92 -5.31
C GLY A 53 5.19 -6.70 -5.56
N SER A 54 4.00 -6.93 -6.09
CA SER A 54 3.00 -5.89 -6.29
C SER A 54 1.64 -6.37 -5.80
N LYS A 55 0.83 -5.47 -5.24
CA LYS A 55 -0.55 -5.74 -4.85
C LYS A 55 -1.47 -4.74 -5.53
N MET A 56 -2.58 -5.24 -6.06
CA MET A 56 -3.73 -4.40 -6.41
C MET A 56 -4.76 -4.51 -5.29
N ASP A 57 -5.25 -3.36 -4.87
CA ASP A 57 -6.35 -3.23 -3.93
C ASP A 57 -7.52 -2.66 -4.71
N GLU A 58 -8.70 -3.27 -4.63
CA GLU A 58 -9.89 -2.83 -5.39
C GLU A 58 -10.55 -1.58 -4.78
N ASN A 59 -9.85 -0.92 -3.84
CA ASN A 59 -10.31 0.31 -3.21
C ASN A 59 -10.13 1.51 -4.15
N SER A 60 -11.25 2.04 -4.64
CA SER A 60 -11.29 3.20 -5.53
C SER A 60 -11.49 4.54 -4.80
N SER A 61 -11.53 4.57 -3.46
CA SER A 61 -11.78 5.81 -2.70
C SER A 61 -10.69 6.84 -2.89
N ASP A 62 -9.43 6.42 -3.00
CA ASP A 62 -8.30 7.32 -3.29
C ASP A 62 -8.45 7.99 -4.65
N PHE A 63 -8.92 7.24 -5.67
CA PHE A 63 -9.18 7.79 -7.00
C PHE A 63 -10.26 8.87 -6.95
N GLN A 64 -11.37 8.61 -6.26
CA GLN A 64 -12.45 9.58 -6.12
C GLN A 64 -11.99 10.84 -5.39
N THR A 65 -11.17 10.68 -4.35
CA THR A 65 -10.63 11.79 -3.54
C THR A 65 -9.72 12.68 -4.39
N LEU A 66 -8.80 12.08 -5.14
CA LEU A 66 -7.87 12.83 -6.01
C LEU A 66 -8.60 13.54 -7.15
N MET A 67 -9.58 12.89 -7.78
CA MET A 67 -10.29 13.44 -8.95
C MET A 67 -11.30 14.52 -8.56
N THR A 68 -11.97 14.39 -7.42
CA THR A 68 -13.04 15.31 -7.02
C THR A 68 -12.55 16.43 -6.10
N GLY A 69 -11.33 16.31 -5.54
CA GLY A 69 -10.80 17.22 -4.52
C GLY A 69 -11.68 17.30 -3.26
N ALA A 70 -12.66 16.40 -3.12
CA ALA A 70 -13.63 16.41 -2.05
C ALA A 70 -13.06 15.68 -0.84
N PRO A 71 -13.07 16.28 0.36
CA PRO A 71 -12.61 15.58 1.57
C PRO A 71 -13.48 14.34 1.82
N PRO A 72 -12.89 13.25 2.36
CA PRO A 72 -13.67 12.08 2.75
C PRO A 72 -14.74 12.50 3.74
N ARG A 73 -16.02 12.25 3.41
CA ARG A 73 -17.14 12.50 4.34
C ARG A 73 -17.07 11.48 5.48
N PRO A 74 -17.26 11.93 6.74
CA PRO A 74 -17.17 11.09 7.94
C PRO A 74 -18.27 10.03 7.99
#